data_AF-A0A9J6D3S6-F1
#
_entry.id   AF-A0A9J6D3S6-F1
#
_cell.length_a   1.000
_cell.length_b   1.000
_cell.length_c   1.000
_cell.angle_alpha   90.00
_cell.angle_beta   90.00
_cell.angle_gamma   90.00
#
_symmetry.space_group_name_H-M   'P 1'
#
loop_
_entity.id
_entity.type
_entity.pdbx_description
1 polymer ?
#
loop_
_entity_poly.entity_id
_entity_poly.type
_entity_poly.pdbx_seq_one_letter_code
_entity_poly.pdbx_strand_id
1 'polypeptide(L)'
;METDKLTAIGKELGLSGPGLKRWIDEERVREREAREVRLAERNAAKEADAEALARLQAEKEVLELRLKLRELDATTDCPPPSRRASQGPGLARTSPVWLPATERRFVHSALNPCCCYVVATPDIYPTTITSSQGLNQPTASWSPNTATYRLLHPQRVTRSAARRTSPTNFTDGDQVPFHVYYRGAEYECYLHKKRTEVCDKCGAVGHRSDVCPKPNAVTCTLCGTANPATAHPCTLMCLLCGQALHTGDKTCPQRYRTPRLLIYRRQEKAKLQQQQYLSTMIPTQDAHPERQEVKPSDTRSRSTSPTSKRRG
;
A
#
# COMPACT_ATOMS: atom_id res chain seq x y z
N MET A 1 21.56 5.74 27.69
CA MET A 1 20.98 5.82 29.04
C MET A 1 21.69 6.89 29.85
N GLU A 2 21.00 7.50 30.81
CA GLU A 2 21.61 8.41 31.79
C GLU A 2 22.51 7.62 32.76
N THR A 3 23.66 8.19 33.14
CA THR A 3 24.64 7.58 34.06
C THR A 3 24.03 7.17 35.38
N ASP A 4 23.07 7.95 35.86
CA ASP A 4 22.52 7.82 37.21
C ASP A 4 21.68 6.55 37.31
N LYS A 5 20.97 6.19 36.22
CA LYS A 5 20.21 4.95 36.11
C LYS A 5 21.13 3.74 36.09
N LEU A 6 22.21 3.79 35.32
CA LEU A 6 23.21 2.71 35.30
C LEU A 6 23.89 2.56 36.67
N THR A 7 24.18 3.68 37.34
CA THR A 7 24.77 3.68 38.68
C THR A 7 23.83 3.06 39.72
N ALA A 8 22.52 3.33 39.63
CA ALA A 8 21.51 2.72 40.50
C ALA A 8 21.42 1.20 40.28
N ILE A 9 21.30 0.75 39.03
CA ILE A 9 21.24 -0.68 38.67
C ILE A 9 22.51 -1.41 39.13
N GLY A 10 23.68 -0.85 38.89
CA GLY A 10 24.94 -1.49 39.30
C GLY A 10 25.07 -1.62 40.82
N LYS A 11 24.55 -0.64 41.59
CA LYS A 11 24.49 -0.73 43.07
C LYS A 11 23.50 -1.81 43.53
N GLU A 12 22.35 -1.94 42.88
CA GLU A 12 21.37 -3.01 43.15
C GLU A 12 21.97 -4.41 42.88
N LEU A 13 22.87 -4.52 41.91
CA LEU A 13 23.63 -5.74 41.61
C LEU A 13 24.81 -5.99 42.59
N GLY A 14 24.97 -5.16 43.61
CA GLY A 14 26.05 -5.27 44.60
C GLY A 14 27.43 -4.83 44.10
N LEU A 15 27.52 -4.20 42.92
CA LEU A 15 28.78 -3.66 42.40
C LEU A 15 29.10 -2.32 43.07
N SER A 16 30.36 -2.16 43.50
CA SER A 16 30.85 -0.93 44.12
C SER A 16 32.27 -0.59 43.67
N GLY A 17 32.66 0.67 43.85
CA GLY A 17 34.00 1.16 43.53
C GLY A 17 34.42 0.96 42.07
N PRO A 18 35.64 0.46 41.79
CA PRO A 18 36.16 0.27 40.43
C PRO A 18 35.34 -0.71 39.57
N GLY A 19 34.74 -1.73 40.18
CA GLY A 19 33.93 -2.73 39.48
C GLY A 19 32.67 -2.13 38.86
N LEU A 20 32.01 -1.22 39.59
CA LEU A 20 30.85 -0.48 39.10
C LEU A 20 31.20 0.38 37.87
N LYS A 21 32.35 1.07 37.89
CA LYS A 21 32.80 1.90 36.77
C LYS A 21 33.03 1.06 35.50
N ARG A 22 33.75 -0.06 35.62
CA ARG A 22 34.01 -0.97 34.47
C ARG A 22 32.69 -1.47 33.87
N TRP A 23 31.74 -1.87 34.70
CA TRP A 23 30.42 -2.32 34.24
C TRP A 23 29.65 -1.20 33.52
N ILE A 24 29.64 0.03 34.04
CA ILE A 24 28.98 1.18 33.38
C ILE A 24 29.61 1.46 32.00
N ASP A 25 30.94 1.39 31.90
CA ASP A 25 31.67 1.62 30.66
C ASP A 25 31.35 0.52 29.62
N GLU A 26 31.31 -0.75 30.04
CA GLU A 26 30.88 -1.89 29.21
C GLU A 26 29.43 -1.73 28.73
N GLU A 27 28.51 -1.34 29.61
CA GLU A 27 27.10 -1.13 29.25
C GLU A 27 26.94 -0.01 28.21
N ARG A 28 27.75 1.05 28.32
CA ARG A 28 27.79 2.14 27.34
C ARG A 28 28.36 1.71 25.99
N VAL A 29 29.37 0.85 25.98
CA VAL A 29 29.89 0.25 24.74
C VAL A 29 28.79 -0.57 24.09
N ARG A 30 28.13 -1.45 24.84
CA ARG A 30 27.02 -2.27 24.35
C ARG A 30 25.86 -1.42 23.82
N GLU A 31 25.53 -0.31 24.48
CA GLU A 31 24.49 0.61 23.99
C GLU A 31 24.90 1.30 22.68
N ARG A 32 26.17 1.68 22.51
CA ARG A 32 26.68 2.24 21.25
C ARG A 32 26.63 1.20 20.12
N GLU A 33 27.14 -0.01 20.36
CA GLU A 33 27.08 -1.12 19.41
C GLU A 33 25.63 -1.43 19.02
N ALA A 34 24.70 -1.49 19.98
CA ALA A 34 23.28 -1.70 19.69
C ALA A 34 22.64 -0.55 18.89
N ARG A 35 23.13 0.69 19.03
CA ARG A 35 22.69 1.82 18.19
C ARG A 35 23.26 1.71 16.78
N GLU A 36 24.53 1.33 16.64
CA GLU A 36 25.18 1.11 15.34
C GLU A 36 24.52 -0.04 14.57
N VAL A 37 24.21 -1.16 15.23
CA VAL A 37 23.47 -2.28 14.62
C VAL A 37 22.10 -1.83 14.11
N ARG A 38 21.30 -1.12 14.93
CA ARG A 38 19.99 -0.59 14.49
C ARG A 38 20.12 0.41 13.33
N LEU A 39 21.19 1.19 13.30
CA LEU A 39 21.47 2.11 12.19
C LEU A 39 21.84 1.34 10.92
N ALA A 40 22.67 0.31 11.05
CA ALA A 40 23.06 -0.57 9.95
C ALA A 40 21.84 -1.31 9.37
N GLU A 41 20.96 -1.86 10.21
CA GLU A 41 19.70 -2.49 9.78
C GLU A 41 18.81 -1.51 9.01
N ARG A 42 18.65 -0.28 9.51
CA ARG A 42 17.87 0.75 8.82
C ARG A 42 18.50 1.16 7.48
N ASN A 43 19.82 1.20 7.39
CA ASN A 43 20.52 1.52 6.15
C ASN A 43 20.41 0.36 5.15
N ALA A 44 20.60 -0.89 5.59
CA ALA A 44 20.41 -2.08 4.77
C ALA A 44 18.97 -2.17 4.23
N ALA A 45 17.96 -1.82 5.03
CA ALA A 45 16.58 -1.75 4.56
C ALA A 45 16.39 -0.68 3.46
N LYS A 46 17.00 0.50 3.61
CA LYS A 46 16.97 1.54 2.58
C LYS A 46 17.69 1.14 1.30
N GLU A 47 18.82 0.44 1.41
CA GLU A 47 19.56 -0.08 0.27
C GLU A 47 18.76 -1.16 -0.47
N ALA A 48 18.10 -2.07 0.25
CA ALA A 48 17.21 -3.06 -0.34
C ALA A 48 16.02 -2.42 -1.08
N ASP A 49 15.40 -1.40 -0.48
CA ASP A 49 14.33 -0.63 -1.13
C ASP A 49 14.84 0.09 -2.40
N ALA A 50 16.05 0.67 -2.35
CA ALA A 50 16.66 1.32 -3.50
C ALA A 50 16.98 0.32 -4.63
N GLU A 51 17.48 -0.88 -4.29
CA GLU A 51 17.72 -1.94 -5.26
C GLU A 51 16.41 -2.42 -5.91
N ALA A 52 15.34 -2.58 -5.11
CA ALA A 52 14.03 -2.96 -5.63
C ALA A 52 13.46 -1.92 -6.61
N LEU A 53 13.62 -0.63 -6.31
CA LEU A 53 13.23 0.45 -7.23
C LEU A 53 14.07 0.45 -8.51
N ALA A 54 15.38 0.20 -8.41
CA ALA A 54 16.25 0.09 -9.57
C ALA A 54 15.85 -1.09 -10.49
N ARG A 55 15.47 -2.23 -9.92
CA ARG A 55 14.95 -3.38 -10.68
C ARG A 55 13.65 -3.04 -11.42
N LEU A 56 12.69 -2.41 -10.75
CA LEU A 56 11.43 -1.99 -11.37
C LEU A 56 11.65 -0.97 -12.50
N GLN A 57 12.63 -0.08 -12.34
CA GLN A 57 12.99 0.87 -13.39
C GLN A 57 13.59 0.16 -14.61
N ALA A 58 14.50 -0.79 -14.41
CA ALA A 58 15.06 -1.58 -15.50
C ALA A 58 13.98 -2.39 -16.24
N GLU A 59 13.03 -3.00 -15.51
CA GLU A 59 11.89 -3.70 -16.12
C GLU A 59 11.02 -2.76 -16.97
N LYS A 60 10.76 -1.55 -16.47
CA LYS A 60 10.03 -0.52 -17.22
C LYS A 60 10.74 -0.14 -18.52
N GLU A 61 12.06 0.07 -18.47
CA GLU A 61 12.88 0.40 -19.65
C GLU A 61 12.86 -0.73 -20.69
N VAL A 62 12.94 -1.99 -20.26
CA VAL A 62 12.82 -3.16 -21.15
C VAL A 62 11.45 -3.21 -21.82
N LEU A 63 10.37 -2.93 -21.09
CA LEU A 63 9.01 -2.89 -21.67
C LEU A 63 8.85 -1.75 -22.67
N GLU A 64 9.41 -0.58 -22.38
CA GLU A 64 9.38 0.57 -23.29
C GLU A 64 10.12 0.26 -24.60
N LEU A 65 11.30 -0.36 -24.54
CA LEU A 65 12.04 -0.80 -25.72
C LEU A 65 11.26 -1.83 -26.53
N ARG A 66 10.59 -2.78 -25.87
CA ARG A 66 9.73 -3.76 -26.55
C ARG A 66 8.56 -3.11 -27.29
N LEU A 67 7.97 -2.06 -26.72
CA LEU A 67 6.91 -1.31 -27.40
C LEU A 67 7.46 -0.59 -28.64
N LYS A 68 8.60 0.10 -28.51
CA LYS A 68 9.27 0.76 -29.64
C LYS A 68 9.62 -0.21 -30.77
N LEU A 69 10.11 -1.41 -30.45
CA LEU A 69 10.38 -2.43 -31.46
C LEU A 69 9.11 -2.87 -32.19
N ARG A 70 7.99 -3.09 -31.47
CA ARG A 70 6.71 -3.42 -32.12
C ARG A 70 6.19 -2.30 -33.02
N GLU A 71 6.39 -1.05 -32.64
CA GLU A 71 6.01 0.10 -33.47
C GLU A 71 6.84 0.15 -34.76
N LEU A 72 8.14 -0.12 -34.68
CA LEU A 72 9.01 -0.22 -35.85
C LEU A 72 8.59 -1.37 -36.78
N ASP A 73 8.37 -2.57 -36.23
CA ASP A 73 7.92 -3.73 -37.00
C ASP A 73 6.59 -3.45 -37.74
N ALA A 74 5.65 -2.80 -37.06
CA ALA A 74 4.37 -2.40 -37.64
C ALA A 74 4.51 -1.37 -38.78
N THR A 75 5.55 -0.51 -38.75
CA THR A 75 5.82 0.43 -39.85
C THR A 75 6.55 -0.21 -41.03
N THR A 76 7.30 -1.29 -40.82
CA THR A 76 8.02 -2.00 -41.90
C THR A 76 7.17 -2.98 -42.69
N ASP A 77 6.01 -3.40 -42.16
CA ASP A 77 5.00 -4.18 -42.89
C ASP A 77 4.20 -3.29 -43.87
N CYS A 78 4.91 -2.67 -44.81
CA CYS A 78 4.30 -2.19 -46.04
C CYS A 78 3.85 -3.40 -46.85
N PRO A 79 2.57 -3.49 -47.27
CA PRO A 79 2.13 -4.60 -48.11
C PRO A 79 2.99 -4.65 -49.38
N PRO A 80 3.43 -5.83 -49.85
CA PRO A 80 4.20 -5.93 -51.07
C PRO A 80 3.43 -5.25 -52.21
N PRO A 81 4.13 -4.55 -53.13
CA PRO A 81 3.47 -3.86 -54.22
C PRO A 81 2.54 -4.81 -54.95
N SER A 82 1.28 -4.38 -55.11
CA SER A 82 0.21 -5.19 -55.68
C SER A 82 0.71 -5.87 -56.95
N ARG A 83 0.71 -7.21 -56.97
CA ARG A 83 0.90 -7.96 -58.21
C ARG A 83 -0.11 -7.43 -59.22
N ARG A 84 0.40 -6.73 -60.24
CA ARG A 84 -0.37 -6.38 -61.44
C ARG A 84 -1.06 -7.64 -61.95
N ALA A 85 -2.38 -7.64 -61.86
CA ALA A 85 -3.22 -8.52 -62.64
C ALA A 85 -3.17 -8.06 -64.10
N SER A 86 -2.51 -8.85 -64.96
CA SER A 86 -2.75 -9.01 -66.41
C SER A 86 -1.46 -9.51 -67.05
N GLN A 87 -1.38 -10.49 -67.95
CA GLN A 87 -2.28 -11.42 -68.61
C GLN A 87 -1.33 -12.44 -69.29
N GLY A 88 -1.71 -13.71 -69.37
CA GLY A 88 -1.00 -14.67 -70.20
C GLY A 88 -1.53 -16.10 -70.00
N PRO A 89 -2.27 -16.66 -70.97
CA PRO A 89 -2.64 -18.06 -70.96
C PRO A 89 -1.46 -18.87 -71.51
N GLY A 90 -0.96 -19.82 -70.74
CA GLY A 90 0.17 -20.67 -71.14
C GLY A 90 0.07 -22.01 -70.46
N LEU A 91 -0.20 -23.03 -71.27
CA LEU A 91 -0.52 -24.41 -70.93
C LEU A 91 0.64 -25.17 -70.25
N ALA A 92 0.25 -26.33 -69.71
CA ALA A 92 1.02 -27.53 -69.36
C ALA A 92 1.42 -27.67 -67.87
N ARG A 93 0.71 -28.51 -67.09
CA ARG A 93 0.92 -29.97 -66.92
C ARG A 93 2.36 -30.33 -66.50
N THR A 94 2.54 -30.67 -65.22
CA THR A 94 3.04 -31.99 -64.77
C THR A 94 2.85 -32.19 -63.25
N SER A 95 2.17 -33.30 -62.95
CA SER A 95 2.13 -34.24 -61.81
C SER A 95 2.39 -33.85 -60.33
N PRO A 96 1.66 -34.49 -59.39
CA PRO A 96 1.81 -34.32 -57.95
C PRO A 96 2.80 -35.35 -57.36
N VAL A 97 3.66 -34.90 -56.43
CA VAL A 97 4.38 -35.79 -55.52
C VAL A 97 3.67 -35.75 -54.17
N TRP A 98 3.15 -36.90 -53.79
CA TRP A 98 2.63 -37.22 -52.47
C TRP A 98 3.75 -37.21 -51.43
N LEU A 99 3.54 -36.51 -50.32
CA LEU A 99 4.23 -36.77 -49.05
C LEU A 99 3.19 -36.72 -47.90
N PRO A 100 3.39 -37.54 -46.85
CA PRO A 100 2.31 -38.04 -46.01
C PRO A 100 1.93 -37.09 -44.87
N ALA A 101 0.73 -37.34 -44.36
CA ALA A 101 0.09 -36.66 -43.25
C ALA A 101 0.79 -36.92 -41.92
N THR A 102 1.19 -35.85 -41.22
CA THR A 102 1.19 -35.78 -39.76
C THR A 102 1.03 -34.33 -39.29
N GLU A 103 0.25 -34.17 -38.22
CA GLU A 103 0.05 -32.96 -37.40
C GLU A 103 -0.83 -31.83 -37.94
N ARG A 104 -2.15 -32.09 -37.96
CA ARG A 104 -3.16 -31.05 -37.76
C ARG A 104 -3.04 -30.52 -36.33
N ARG A 105 -2.39 -29.37 -36.14
CA ARG A 105 -2.70 -28.48 -35.00
C ARG A 105 -3.66 -27.39 -35.47
N PHE A 106 -4.82 -27.39 -34.83
CA PHE A 106 -5.82 -26.34 -34.84
C PHE A 106 -5.15 -24.97 -34.67
N VAL A 107 -5.21 -24.14 -35.71
CA VAL A 107 -5.01 -22.69 -35.57
C VAL A 107 -6.40 -22.11 -35.41
N HIS A 108 -6.72 -21.68 -34.18
CA HIS A 108 -7.90 -20.85 -33.95
C HIS A 108 -7.70 -19.53 -34.70
N SER A 109 -8.51 -19.32 -35.74
CA SER A 109 -8.75 -18.02 -36.35
C SER A 109 -9.28 -17.06 -35.29
N ALA A 110 -8.41 -16.22 -34.74
CA ALA A 110 -8.82 -15.02 -34.02
C ALA A 110 -9.21 -13.95 -35.06
N LEU A 111 -10.51 -13.76 -35.21
CA LEU A 111 -11.10 -12.57 -35.83
C LEU A 111 -10.60 -11.35 -35.04
N ASN A 112 -9.79 -10.51 -35.68
CA ASN A 112 -9.52 -9.14 -35.23
C ASN A 112 -10.69 -8.25 -35.66
N PRO A 113 -11.51 -7.70 -34.74
CA PRO A 113 -12.31 -6.53 -35.05
C PRO A 113 -11.41 -5.29 -34.98
N CYS A 114 -11.22 -4.63 -36.13
CA CYS A 114 -10.74 -3.25 -36.21
C CYS A 114 -11.64 -2.36 -35.33
N CYS A 115 -11.16 -2.02 -34.13
CA CYS A 115 -11.76 -1.00 -33.28
C CYS A 115 -10.94 0.28 -33.44
N CYS A 116 -11.42 1.16 -34.31
CA CYS A 116 -10.93 2.53 -34.45
C CYS A 116 -11.34 3.30 -33.17
N TYR A 117 -10.46 3.34 -32.16
CA TYR A 117 -10.63 4.28 -31.04
C TYR A 117 -10.03 5.62 -31.43
N VAL A 118 -10.90 6.60 -31.68
CA VAL A 118 -10.55 8.02 -31.72
C VAL A 118 -10.33 8.47 -30.27
N VAL A 119 -9.08 8.66 -29.87
CA VAL A 119 -8.73 9.28 -28.60
C VAL A 119 -8.71 10.80 -28.81
N ALA A 120 -9.74 11.48 -28.31
CA ALA A 120 -9.75 12.93 -28.20
C ALA A 120 -8.85 13.36 -27.03
N THR A 121 -7.78 14.10 -27.33
CA THR A 121 -6.95 14.78 -26.34
C THR A 121 -7.67 16.03 -25.82
N PRO A 122 -7.76 16.26 -24.50
CA PRO A 122 -8.18 17.56 -23.99
C PRO A 122 -7.01 18.56 -24.04
N ASP A 123 -7.26 19.69 -24.70
CA ASP A 123 -6.39 20.86 -24.73
C ASP A 123 -6.04 21.33 -23.31
N ILE A 124 -4.75 21.34 -23.02
CA ILE A 124 -4.16 21.94 -21.83
C ILE A 124 -3.91 23.41 -22.16
N TYR A 125 -4.72 24.32 -21.62
CA TYR A 125 -4.40 25.75 -21.59
C TYR A 125 -3.35 26.02 -20.49
N PRO A 126 -2.22 26.66 -20.79
CA PRO A 126 -1.34 27.21 -19.76
C PRO A 126 -1.90 28.55 -19.27
N THR A 127 -2.20 28.65 -17.97
CA THR A 127 -2.52 29.93 -17.33
C THR A 127 -1.22 30.63 -16.92
N THR A 128 -0.90 31.71 -17.63
CA THR A 128 0.17 32.65 -17.29
C THR A 128 -0.22 33.41 -16.01
N ILE A 129 0.54 33.26 -14.93
CA ILE A 129 0.42 34.12 -13.74
C ILE A 129 1.45 35.23 -13.88
N THR A 130 0.97 36.42 -14.23
CA THR A 130 1.76 37.65 -14.29
C THR A 130 1.92 38.22 -12.88
N SER A 131 3.17 38.30 -12.43
CA SER A 131 3.58 39.02 -11.22
C SER A 131 3.42 40.54 -11.46
N SER A 132 2.70 41.23 -10.58
CA SER A 132 2.84 42.67 -10.40
C SER A 132 2.95 43.00 -8.92
N GLN A 133 3.92 43.87 -8.64
CA GLN A 133 4.35 44.31 -7.32
C GLN A 133 3.48 45.45 -6.80
N GLY A 134 3.35 45.50 -5.47
CA GLY A 134 3.36 46.75 -4.70
C GLY A 134 2.00 47.37 -4.35
N LEU A 135 1.64 47.35 -3.05
CA LEU A 135 1.68 48.53 -2.16
C LEU A 135 0.97 48.26 -0.81
N ASN A 136 1.71 48.57 0.27
CA ASN A 136 1.31 49.18 1.55
C ASN A 136 0.42 48.47 2.61
N GLN A 137 1.12 48.14 3.73
CA GLN A 137 0.75 48.27 5.17
C GLN A 137 -0.24 47.27 5.82
N PRO A 138 -0.27 47.11 7.18
CA PRO A 138 0.71 47.43 8.23
C PRO A 138 1.15 46.19 9.05
N THR A 139 2.21 46.37 9.83
CA THR A 139 2.81 45.39 10.76
C THR A 139 1.94 45.16 11.99
N ALA A 140 1.31 43.98 12.10
CA ALA A 140 0.84 43.42 13.35
C ALA A 140 1.77 42.27 13.74
N SER A 141 2.56 42.46 14.79
CA SER A 141 3.42 41.44 15.39
C SER A 141 2.56 40.33 16.01
N TRP A 142 2.30 39.28 15.23
CA TRP A 142 1.76 38.03 15.75
C TRP A 142 2.89 37.25 16.39
N SER A 143 2.97 37.29 17.72
CA SER A 143 3.81 36.41 18.51
C SER A 143 3.28 34.98 18.39
N PRO A 144 4.08 33.98 17.95
CA PRO A 144 3.63 32.60 17.89
C PRO A 144 3.58 32.04 19.31
N ASN A 145 2.39 32.07 19.92
CA ASN A 145 2.12 31.34 21.15
C ASN A 145 2.45 29.86 20.91
N THR A 146 3.54 29.42 21.54
CA THR A 146 4.02 28.05 21.51
C THR A 146 3.04 27.23 22.32
N ALA A 147 2.07 26.61 21.65
CA ALA A 147 1.10 25.73 22.29
C ALA A 147 1.83 24.54 22.92
N THR A 148 1.88 24.51 24.25
CA THR A 148 2.45 23.41 25.01
C THR A 148 1.39 22.32 25.13
N TYR A 149 1.49 21.26 24.32
CA TYR A 149 0.57 20.14 24.37
C TYR A 149 1.07 19.10 25.38
N ARG A 150 0.30 18.86 26.44
CA ARG A 150 0.56 17.80 27.43
C ARG A 150 -0.35 16.61 27.13
N LEU A 151 0.22 15.49 26.70
CA LEU A 151 -0.54 14.27 26.38
C LEU A 151 -0.91 13.54 27.68
N LEU A 152 -2.21 13.37 27.92
CA LEU A 152 -2.74 12.50 28.97
C LEU A 152 -3.43 11.32 28.28
N HIS A 153 -2.81 10.14 28.38
CA HIS A 153 -3.33 8.81 28.02
C HIS A 153 -3.62 8.55 26.52
N PRO A 154 -2.84 7.68 25.86
CA PRO A 154 -3.02 7.39 24.44
C PRO A 154 -3.80 6.07 24.20
N GLN A 155 -4.67 6.02 23.17
CA GLN A 155 -5.22 4.78 22.56
C GLN A 155 -4.85 4.68 21.06
N ARG A 156 -4.59 3.45 20.57
CA ARG A 156 -4.19 3.14 19.17
C ARG A 156 -5.33 3.30 18.15
N VAL A 157 -5.18 4.18 17.15
CA VAL A 157 -6.04 4.27 15.95
C VAL A 157 -5.31 4.84 14.71
N THR A 158 -5.67 4.36 13.53
CA THR A 158 -5.14 4.72 12.21
C THR A 158 -5.61 6.08 11.66
N ARG A 159 -4.66 6.81 11.03
CA ARG A 159 -4.78 8.17 10.47
C ARG A 159 -5.90 8.39 9.45
N SER A 160 -6.62 9.52 9.58
CA SER A 160 -7.11 10.30 8.41
C SER A 160 -7.31 11.79 8.76
N ALA A 161 -6.92 12.63 7.80
CA ALA A 161 -6.72 14.07 7.92
C ALA A 161 -8.03 14.89 8.02
N ALA A 162 -8.02 15.94 8.86
CA ALA A 162 -9.09 16.92 8.97
C ALA A 162 -8.67 18.26 8.34
N ARG A 163 -9.53 18.80 7.46
CA ARG A 163 -9.50 20.19 6.97
C ARG A 163 -10.67 20.94 7.60
N ARG A 164 -10.37 21.73 8.63
CA ARG A 164 -11.01 23.00 9.03
C ARG A 164 -10.53 23.28 10.44
N THR A 165 -9.80 24.38 10.61
CA THR A 165 -8.73 24.62 11.59
C THR A 165 -7.43 23.92 11.21
N SER A 166 -6.32 24.64 11.40
CA SER A 166 -4.97 24.29 10.99
C SER A 166 -4.68 22.79 11.18
N PRO A 167 -3.99 22.11 10.24
CA PRO A 167 -3.61 20.72 10.44
C PRO A 167 -2.61 20.67 11.59
N THR A 168 -3.09 20.50 12.83
CA THR A 168 -2.28 19.98 13.92
C THR A 168 -2.03 18.52 13.59
N ASN A 169 -0.98 18.31 12.79
CA ASN A 169 -0.39 17.00 12.62
C ASN A 169 -0.02 16.53 14.02
N PHE A 170 -0.76 15.56 14.57
CA PHE A 170 -0.28 14.80 15.70
C PHE A 170 1.01 14.12 15.23
N THR A 171 2.14 14.72 15.61
CA THR A 171 3.49 14.23 15.30
C THR A 171 3.75 12.96 16.10
N ASP A 172 4.17 11.93 15.39
CA ASP A 172 4.83 10.70 15.87
C ASP A 172 4.06 9.64 16.68
N GLY A 173 2.73 9.59 16.61
CA GLY A 173 1.98 8.46 17.18
C GLY A 173 0.74 8.04 16.40
N ASP A 174 0.52 6.73 16.28
CA ASP A 174 -0.75 6.09 15.87
C ASP A 174 -1.85 6.27 16.93
N GLN A 175 -1.78 7.29 17.80
CA GLN A 175 -2.69 7.44 18.93
C GLN A 175 -3.26 8.86 18.99
N VAL A 176 -4.59 8.95 19.03
CA VAL A 176 -5.32 10.21 19.23
C VAL A 176 -5.55 10.37 20.73
N PRO A 177 -5.13 11.48 21.37
CA PRO A 177 -5.37 11.70 22.79
C PRO A 177 -6.88 11.85 23.08
N PHE A 178 -7.32 11.45 24.28
CA PHE A 178 -8.73 11.59 24.70
C PHE A 178 -9.13 13.04 24.92
N HIS A 179 -8.20 13.86 25.38
CA HIS A 179 -8.42 15.27 25.65
C HIS A 179 -7.32 16.10 25.01
N VAL A 180 -7.70 17.27 24.49
CA VAL A 180 -6.77 18.29 24.02
C VAL A 180 -7.01 19.57 24.79
N TYR A 181 -5.94 20.16 25.32
CA TYR A 181 -6.01 21.47 25.92
C TYR A 181 -5.90 22.53 24.83
N TYR A 182 -6.95 23.31 24.62
CA TYR A 182 -7.01 24.36 23.62
C TYR A 182 -7.58 25.64 24.22
N ARG A 183 -6.91 26.78 24.04
CA ARG A 183 -7.36 28.10 24.56
C ARG A 183 -7.74 28.11 26.05
N GLY A 184 -6.99 27.41 26.90
CA GLY A 184 -7.23 27.44 28.34
C GLY A 184 -8.35 26.53 28.84
N ALA A 185 -8.90 25.68 27.96
CA ALA A 185 -9.91 24.69 28.32
C ALA A 185 -9.51 23.31 27.79
N GLU A 186 -9.92 22.27 28.52
CA GLU A 186 -9.78 20.88 28.11
C GLU A 186 -10.99 20.46 27.26
N TYR A 187 -10.73 19.85 26.10
CA TYR A 187 -11.76 19.38 25.19
C TYR A 187 -11.59 17.89 24.94
N GLU A 188 -12.69 17.14 25.07
CA GLU A 188 -12.74 15.75 24.62
C GLU A 188 -12.54 15.67 23.11
N CYS A 189 -11.59 14.83 22.70
CA CYS A 189 -11.35 14.48 21.32
C CYS A 189 -12.18 13.27 20.94
N TYR A 190 -13.04 13.45 19.95
CA TYR A 190 -13.73 12.34 19.30
C TYR A 190 -13.08 12.03 17.97
N LEU A 191 -12.87 10.72 17.71
CA LEU A 191 -12.44 10.28 16.40
C LEU A 191 -13.48 10.71 15.36
N HIS A 192 -13.06 11.52 14.39
CA HIS A 192 -13.97 12.00 13.35
C HIS A 192 -14.49 10.80 12.53
N LYS A 193 -15.77 10.46 12.73
CA LYS A 193 -16.45 9.48 11.89
C LYS A 193 -16.79 10.15 10.57
N LYS A 194 -16.07 9.79 9.50
CA LYS A 194 -16.36 10.27 8.15
C LYS A 194 -17.82 9.96 7.82
N ARG A 195 -18.61 11.01 7.60
CA ARG A 195 -20.01 10.92 7.17
C ARG A 195 -20.05 10.92 5.65
N THR A 196 -20.97 10.17 5.07
CA THR A 196 -21.33 10.33 3.67
C THR A 196 -22.02 11.68 3.53
N GLU A 197 -21.31 12.68 3.00
CA GLU A 197 -21.90 13.98 2.69
C GLU A 197 -22.82 13.81 1.49
N VAL A 198 -24.08 14.22 1.68
CA VAL A 198 -25.09 14.33 0.64
C VAL A 198 -25.27 15.81 0.36
N CYS A 199 -25.29 16.19 -0.90
CA CYS A 199 -25.57 17.57 -1.29
C CYS A 199 -27.04 17.91 -0.99
N ASP A 200 -27.29 18.98 -0.24
CA ASP A 200 -28.66 19.39 0.12
C ASP A 200 -29.45 19.91 -1.10
N LYS A 201 -28.75 20.32 -2.17
CA LYS A 201 -29.37 20.80 -3.40
C LYS A 201 -29.79 19.64 -4.30
N CYS A 202 -28.85 18.79 -4.71
CA CYS A 202 -29.11 17.76 -5.71
C CYS A 202 -29.28 16.35 -5.15
N GLY A 203 -29.11 16.15 -3.85
CA GLY A 203 -29.28 14.85 -3.19
C GLY A 203 -28.21 13.80 -3.54
N ALA A 204 -27.21 14.16 -4.36
CA ALA A 204 -26.12 13.25 -4.71
C ALA A 204 -25.04 13.19 -3.63
N VAL A 205 -24.38 12.04 -3.51
CA VAL A 205 -23.28 11.81 -2.57
C VAL A 205 -21.95 12.33 -3.12
N GLY A 206 -21.07 12.78 -2.23
CA GLY A 206 -19.66 13.03 -2.55
C GLY A 206 -19.26 14.48 -2.80
N HIS A 207 -20.19 15.42 -2.69
CA HIS A 207 -19.90 16.85 -2.73
C HIS A 207 -20.83 17.64 -1.80
N ARG A 208 -20.44 18.88 -1.49
CA ARG A 208 -21.19 19.80 -0.65
C ARG A 208 -22.04 20.74 -1.51
N SER A 209 -23.06 21.33 -0.89
CA SER A 209 -24.04 22.23 -1.54
C SER A 209 -23.44 23.50 -2.15
N ASP A 210 -22.28 23.94 -1.66
CA ASP A 210 -21.50 25.08 -2.16
C ASP A 210 -20.68 24.76 -3.41
N VAL A 211 -20.24 23.50 -3.57
CA VAL A 211 -19.44 23.01 -4.72
C VAL A 211 -20.24 22.05 -5.60
N CYS A 212 -21.56 22.20 -5.63
CA CYS A 212 -22.43 21.32 -6.39
C CYS A 212 -22.23 21.52 -7.91
N PRO A 213 -21.92 20.46 -8.68
CA PRO A 213 -21.79 20.57 -10.13
C PRO A 213 -23.13 20.81 -10.84
N LYS A 214 -24.26 20.59 -10.14
CA LYS A 214 -25.62 20.75 -10.67
C LYS A 214 -26.49 21.58 -9.71
N PRO A 215 -26.22 22.88 -9.55
CA PRO A 215 -26.91 23.71 -8.57
C PRO A 215 -28.42 23.87 -8.88
N ASN A 216 -28.82 23.71 -10.14
CA ASN A 216 -30.21 23.88 -10.60
C ASN A 216 -31.03 22.59 -10.53
N ALA A 217 -30.41 21.44 -10.28
CA ALA A 217 -31.10 20.15 -10.15
C ALA A 217 -31.53 19.97 -8.69
N VAL A 218 -32.53 20.74 -8.25
CA VAL A 218 -33.00 20.72 -6.86
C VAL A 218 -33.77 19.43 -6.62
N THR A 219 -33.42 18.67 -5.59
CA THR A 219 -34.17 17.47 -5.18
C THR A 219 -34.81 17.69 -3.83
N CYS A 220 -35.97 17.07 -3.62
CA CYS A 220 -36.60 17.09 -2.30
C CYS A 220 -35.74 16.28 -1.32
N THR A 221 -35.32 16.88 -0.20
CA THR A 221 -34.55 16.19 0.85
C THR A 221 -35.37 15.11 1.59
N LEU A 222 -36.70 15.21 1.50
CA LEU A 222 -37.65 14.32 2.16
C LEU A 222 -37.91 13.04 1.36
N CYS A 223 -38.24 13.17 0.07
CA CYS A 223 -38.66 12.05 -0.78
C CYS A 223 -37.71 11.75 -1.95
N GLY A 224 -36.76 12.63 -2.25
CA GLY A 224 -35.83 12.47 -3.37
C GLY A 224 -36.37 12.85 -4.74
N THR A 225 -37.62 13.33 -4.86
CA THR A 225 -38.19 13.77 -6.14
C THR A 225 -37.37 14.90 -6.75
N ALA A 226 -37.08 14.82 -8.04
CA ALA A 226 -36.33 15.84 -8.79
C ALA A 226 -37.23 17.02 -9.18
N ASN A 227 -36.72 18.23 -8.98
CA ASN A 227 -37.36 19.52 -9.21
C ASN A 227 -38.84 19.53 -8.76
N PRO A 228 -39.11 19.26 -7.46
CA PRO A 228 -40.46 19.23 -6.96
C PRO A 228 -41.12 20.62 -7.05
N ALA A 229 -42.42 20.65 -7.31
CA ALA A 229 -43.22 21.86 -7.06
C ALA A 229 -43.24 22.17 -5.55
N THR A 230 -43.46 23.44 -5.21
CA THR A 230 -43.46 23.95 -3.82
C THR A 230 -44.41 23.16 -2.91
N ALA A 231 -45.53 22.69 -3.46
CA ALA A 231 -46.41 21.72 -2.84
C ALA A 231 -46.51 20.48 -3.74
N HIS A 232 -45.81 19.41 -3.36
CA HIS A 232 -45.92 18.11 -4.00
C HIS A 232 -46.28 17.06 -2.94
N PRO A 233 -47.04 16.01 -3.31
CA PRO A 233 -47.24 14.88 -2.42
C PRO A 233 -45.90 14.24 -2.12
N CYS A 234 -45.49 14.29 -0.85
CA CYS A 234 -44.15 13.93 -0.43
C CYS A 234 -44.21 12.68 0.45
N THR A 235 -43.59 11.59 0.00
CA THR A 235 -43.43 10.37 0.79
C THR A 235 -42.00 10.31 1.32
N LEU A 236 -41.83 10.31 2.65
CA LEU A 236 -40.50 10.26 3.27
C LEU A 236 -39.72 9.03 2.81
N MET A 237 -38.57 9.25 2.20
CA MET A 237 -37.66 8.21 1.71
C MET A 237 -36.22 8.72 1.66
N CYS A 238 -35.32 8.04 2.34
CA CYS A 238 -33.91 8.39 2.41
C CYS A 238 -33.17 7.93 1.15
N LEU A 239 -32.55 8.84 0.41
CA LEU A 239 -31.79 8.54 -0.81
C LEU A 239 -30.59 7.60 -0.59
N LEU A 240 -30.11 7.45 0.64
CA LEU A 240 -28.97 6.58 0.96
C LEU A 240 -29.37 5.13 1.24
N CYS A 241 -30.52 4.90 1.88
CA CYS A 241 -30.92 3.58 2.37
C CYS A 241 -32.31 3.13 1.92
N GLY A 242 -33.11 4.00 1.28
CA GLY A 242 -34.47 3.72 0.83
C GLY A 242 -35.52 3.63 1.95
N GLN A 243 -35.16 3.86 3.22
CA GLN A 243 -36.07 3.77 4.36
C GLN A 243 -36.89 5.06 4.52
N ALA A 244 -38.00 4.99 5.27
CA ALA A 244 -38.88 6.13 5.57
C ALA A 244 -38.25 7.11 6.60
N LEU A 245 -37.16 7.74 6.19
CA LEU A 245 -36.36 8.69 6.97
C LEU A 245 -35.93 9.85 6.07
N HIS A 246 -35.61 10.99 6.66
CA HIS A 246 -35.04 12.11 5.93
C HIS A 246 -33.65 11.76 5.37
N THR A 247 -33.34 12.21 4.16
CA THR A 247 -32.00 11.99 3.60
C THR A 247 -30.95 12.71 4.46
N GLY A 248 -29.98 11.96 4.97
CA GLY A 248 -28.94 12.49 5.86
C GLY A 248 -29.29 12.46 7.35
N ASP A 249 -30.40 11.85 7.75
CA ASP A 249 -30.75 11.66 9.17
C ASP A 249 -29.64 10.91 9.94
N LYS A 250 -29.44 11.26 11.22
CA LYS A 250 -28.46 10.62 12.13
C LYS A 250 -28.79 9.15 12.35
N THR A 251 -30.06 8.78 12.23
CA THR A 251 -30.58 7.41 12.35
C THR A 251 -30.30 6.54 11.12
N CYS A 252 -29.90 7.14 9.99
CA CYS A 252 -29.64 6.40 8.76
C CYS A 252 -28.38 5.51 8.90
N PRO A 253 -28.49 4.17 8.74
CA PRO A 253 -27.35 3.26 8.89
C PRO A 253 -26.29 3.48 7.80
N GLN A 254 -26.69 3.94 6.61
CA GLN A 254 -25.79 4.20 5.48
C GLN A 254 -25.09 5.58 5.57
N ARG A 255 -25.44 6.42 6.56
CA ARG A 255 -24.78 7.71 6.77
C ARG A 255 -23.31 7.57 7.15
N TYR A 256 -22.97 6.51 7.88
CA TYR A 256 -21.62 6.23 8.37
C TYR A 256 -21.00 5.04 7.65
N ARG A 257 -21.22 4.92 6.33
CA ARG A 257 -20.66 3.80 5.58
C ARG A 257 -19.14 3.89 5.60
N THR A 258 -18.51 2.87 6.16
CA THR A 258 -17.06 2.71 6.12
C THR A 258 -16.61 2.74 4.66
N PRO A 259 -15.73 3.67 4.26
CA PRO A 259 -15.17 3.71 2.91
C PRO A 259 -14.66 2.32 2.50
N ARG A 260 -14.95 1.89 1.26
CA ARG A 260 -14.59 0.55 0.76
C ARG A 260 -13.09 0.25 0.94
N LEU A 261 -12.23 1.26 0.81
CA LEU A 261 -10.79 1.17 1.05
C LEU A 261 -10.44 0.75 2.49
N LEU A 262 -11.18 1.23 3.49
CA LEU A 262 -10.96 0.85 4.89
C LEU A 262 -11.41 -0.59 5.15
N ILE A 263 -12.46 -1.06 4.46
CA ILE A 263 -12.87 -2.47 4.50
C ILE A 263 -11.76 -3.34 3.90
N TYR A 264 -11.21 -2.97 2.74
CA TYR A 264 -10.12 -3.69 2.08
C TYR A 264 -8.87 -3.77 2.97
N ARG A 265 -8.39 -2.64 3.52
CA ARG A 265 -7.24 -2.63 4.45
C ARG A 265 -7.47 -3.51 5.68
N ARG A 266 -8.69 -3.53 6.21
CA ARG A 266 -9.02 -4.38 7.37
C ARG A 266 -8.96 -5.87 6.99
N GLN A 267 -9.42 -6.23 5.80
CA GLN A 267 -9.33 -7.61 5.28
C GLN A 267 -7.88 -8.02 5.04
N GLU A 268 -7.06 -7.15 4.44
CA GLU A 268 -5.63 -7.40 4.20
C GLU A 268 -4.87 -7.61 5.51
N LYS A 269 -5.11 -6.75 6.51
CA LYS A 269 -4.52 -6.91 7.85
C LYS A 269 -4.94 -8.23 8.52
N ALA A 270 -6.21 -8.63 8.38
CA ALA A 270 -6.70 -9.90 8.91
C ALA A 270 -6.03 -11.11 8.21
N LYS A 271 -5.82 -11.04 6.89
CA LYS A 271 -5.08 -12.07 6.14
C LYS A 271 -3.62 -12.18 6.58
N LEU A 272 -2.93 -11.06 6.75
CA LEU A 272 -1.55 -11.04 7.25
C LEU A 272 -1.46 -11.62 8.67
N GLN A 273 -2.38 -11.25 9.55
CA GLN A 273 -2.43 -11.78 10.90
C GLN A 273 -2.70 -13.30 10.91
N GLN A 274 -3.58 -13.79 10.03
CA GLN A 274 -3.84 -15.21 9.85
C GLN A 274 -2.61 -15.96 9.31
N GLN A 275 -1.90 -15.39 8.33
CA GLN A 275 -0.65 -15.96 7.80
C GLN A 275 0.44 -16.03 8.88
N GLN A 276 0.60 -14.97 9.67
CA GLN A 276 1.53 -14.95 10.79
C GLN A 276 1.20 -16.04 11.82
N TYR A 277 -0.08 -16.16 12.18
CA TYR A 277 -0.55 -17.22 13.09
C TYR A 277 -0.24 -18.63 12.55
N LEU A 278 -0.52 -18.89 11.27
CA LEU A 278 -0.19 -20.18 10.64
C LEU A 278 1.33 -20.43 10.60
N SER A 279 2.14 -19.41 10.33
CA SER A 279 3.61 -19.53 10.35
C SER A 279 4.16 -19.84 11.73
N THR A 280 3.50 -19.38 12.81
CA THR A 280 3.91 -19.69 14.19
C THR A 280 3.39 -21.04 14.71
N MET A 281 2.32 -21.57 14.11
CA MET A 281 1.64 -22.79 14.57
C MET A 281 2.07 -24.05 13.84
N ILE A 282 2.83 -23.95 12.74
CA ILE A 282 3.49 -25.11 12.12
C ILE A 282 4.80 -25.32 12.88
N PRO A 283 4.92 -26.37 13.72
CA PRO A 283 6.21 -26.72 14.30
C PRO A 283 7.14 -27.04 13.14
N THR A 284 8.26 -26.33 13.02
CA THR A 284 9.35 -26.72 12.14
C THR A 284 9.78 -28.13 12.57
N GLN A 285 9.39 -29.16 11.82
CA GLN A 285 9.78 -30.56 12.06
C GLN A 285 11.28 -30.81 11.79
N ASP A 286 12.04 -29.77 11.44
CA ASP A 286 13.44 -29.87 11.03
C ASP A 286 14.45 -29.48 12.13
N ALA A 287 14.11 -29.70 13.40
CA ALA A 287 15.12 -29.95 14.41
C ALA A 287 15.28 -31.47 14.56
N HIS A 288 15.62 -32.13 13.45
CA HIS A 288 16.22 -33.45 13.52
C HIS A 288 17.49 -33.27 14.36
N PRO A 289 17.62 -33.90 15.54
CA PRO A 289 18.85 -33.79 16.30
C PRO A 289 19.98 -34.22 15.37
N GLU A 290 20.93 -33.31 15.21
CA GLU A 290 22.20 -33.52 14.54
C GLU A 290 22.68 -34.91 14.91
N ARG A 291 22.55 -35.83 13.97
CA ARG A 291 23.00 -37.21 14.10
C ARG A 291 24.50 -37.10 14.20
N GLN A 292 25.00 -36.99 15.44
CA GLN A 292 26.44 -37.02 15.72
C GLN A 292 27.01 -38.19 14.94
N GLU A 293 27.78 -37.87 13.90
CA GLU A 293 28.60 -38.84 13.20
C GLU A 293 29.58 -39.39 14.23
N VAL A 294 29.21 -40.52 14.83
CA VAL A 294 30.11 -41.37 15.59
C VAL A 294 31.18 -41.83 14.59
N LYS A 295 32.32 -41.13 14.59
CA LYS A 295 33.51 -41.57 13.87
C LYS A 295 33.82 -43.01 14.31
N PRO A 296 33.92 -43.98 13.38
CA PRO A 296 34.28 -45.33 13.74
C PRO A 296 35.72 -45.31 14.26
N SER A 297 35.88 -45.54 15.57
CA SER A 297 37.16 -45.77 16.21
C SER A 297 37.72 -47.09 15.72
N ASP A 298 38.83 -47.02 14.99
CA ASP A 298 39.70 -48.12 14.60
C ASP A 298 40.25 -48.84 15.85
N THR A 299 39.46 -49.72 16.44
CA THR A 299 39.98 -50.76 17.35
C THR A 299 40.35 -51.96 16.50
N ARG A 300 41.61 -51.98 16.12
CA ARG A 300 42.34 -53.09 15.50
C ARG A 300 42.40 -54.27 16.49
N SER A 301 41.33 -55.06 16.53
CA SER A 301 41.26 -56.31 17.30
C SER A 301 42.14 -57.35 16.63
N ARG A 302 43.26 -57.64 17.30
CA ARG A 302 44.26 -58.65 16.96
C ARG A 302 43.69 -60.03 17.31
N SER A 303 43.12 -60.71 16.32
CA SER A 303 42.68 -62.11 16.46
C SER A 303 43.89 -63.04 16.36
N THR A 304 44.37 -63.52 17.51
CA THR A 304 45.24 -64.68 17.64
C THR A 304 44.42 -65.95 17.49
N SER A 305 44.63 -66.69 16.40
CA SER A 305 44.10 -68.03 16.21
C SER A 305 44.91 -69.04 17.04
N PRO A 306 44.28 -69.89 17.88
CA PRO A 306 44.95 -71.02 18.50
C PRO A 306 44.95 -72.23 17.57
N THR A 307 46.08 -72.91 17.55
CA THR A 307 46.33 -74.20 16.92
C THR A 307 45.60 -75.34 17.64
N SER A 308 44.84 -76.15 16.90
CA SER A 308 44.54 -77.54 17.27
C SER A 308 44.40 -78.37 15.98
N LYS A 309 45.36 -79.24 15.62
CA LYS A 309 45.37 -80.67 15.97
C LYS A 309 43.96 -81.29 15.95
N ARG A 310 43.65 -82.14 14.96
CA ARG A 310 43.68 -83.62 15.05
C ARG A 310 42.70 -84.30 14.05
N ARG A 311 43.16 -85.45 13.52
CA ARG A 311 42.46 -86.62 12.93
C ARG A 311 42.08 -86.58 11.45
N GLY A 312 42.47 -87.66 10.77
CA GLY A 312 42.17 -88.02 9.39
C GLY A 312 43.37 -88.73 8.81
#